data_AF-A0A960BCT2-F1
#
_entry.id   AF-A0A960BCT2-F1
#
_cell.length_a   1.000
_cell.length_b   1.000
_cell.length_c   1.000
_cell.angle_alpha   90.00
_cell.angle_beta   90.00
_cell.angle_gamma   90.00
#
_symmetry.space_group_name_H-M   'P 1'
#
loop_
_entity.id
_entity.type
_entity.pdbx_description
1 polymer ?
#
loop_
_entity_poly.entity_id
_entity_poly.type
_entity_poly.pdbx_seq_one_letter_code
_entity_poly.pdbx_strand_id
1 'polypeptide(L)'
;MAVAVPAAMTGAVAVALRGQPFAAACFVALCCLLVAPASMRSDGLMAAVPSIAAVLVSVPGDFRPEIITGWMLLGSAVMVLIGTRIGSPERSEEDGVEPARAWRHAIAMGAAVGLTVYAVGLLDWPHGYWIALTLTVVLRPFDDQTLQRSWQRVLGTIGGVVLAVVLAAVLPLWAVGAAVAACLVLALAYIMLADYPKQVVFLTPSVVLLGSASPGALATERALFTVAGAALAGAIAVALAWY
;
A
#
# COMPACT_ATOMS: atom_id res chain seq x y z
N MET A 1 -12.68 12.46 -10.31
CA MET A 1 -13.81 11.90 -9.52
C MET A 1 -13.93 10.38 -9.58
N ALA A 2 -13.58 9.71 -10.70
CA ALA A 2 -13.81 8.27 -10.88
C ALA A 2 -13.24 7.32 -9.79
N VAL A 3 -12.17 7.73 -9.08
CA VAL A 3 -11.47 6.89 -8.08
C VAL A 3 -11.95 7.14 -6.65
N ALA A 4 -12.54 8.31 -6.39
CA ALA A 4 -12.93 8.73 -5.04
C ALA A 4 -14.00 7.80 -4.45
N VAL A 5 -14.97 7.42 -5.28
CA VAL A 5 -16.09 6.57 -4.88
C VAL A 5 -15.64 5.13 -4.64
N PRO A 6 -14.91 4.45 -5.57
CA PRO A 6 -14.38 3.12 -5.31
C PRO A 6 -13.49 3.04 -4.07
N ALA A 7 -12.61 4.02 -3.85
CA ALA A 7 -11.74 4.05 -2.67
C ALA A 7 -12.55 4.18 -1.36
N ALA A 8 -13.51 5.11 -1.32
CA ALA A 8 -14.37 5.32 -0.15
C ALA A 8 -15.26 4.11 0.15
N MET A 9 -15.88 3.51 -0.88
CA MET A 9 -16.66 2.28 -0.73
C MET A 9 -15.80 1.13 -0.22
N THR A 10 -14.59 0.98 -0.76
CA THR A 10 -13.65 -0.06 -0.32
C THR A 10 -13.31 0.11 1.15
N GLY A 11 -13.05 1.33 1.61
CA GLY A 11 -12.77 1.59 3.01
C GLY A 11 -13.94 1.31 3.93
N ALA A 12 -15.16 1.70 3.53
CA ALA A 12 -16.37 1.42 4.29
C ALA A 12 -16.58 -0.09 4.50
N VAL A 13 -16.47 -0.87 3.42
CA VAL A 13 -16.63 -2.33 3.47
C VAL A 13 -15.49 -2.98 4.25
N ALA A 14 -14.24 -2.58 4.02
CA ALA A 14 -13.09 -3.10 4.75
C ALA A 14 -13.24 -2.91 6.26
N VAL A 15 -13.71 -1.74 6.71
CA VAL A 15 -13.95 -1.46 8.13
C VAL A 15 -15.09 -2.31 8.68
N ALA A 16 -16.17 -2.51 7.92
CA ALA A 16 -17.31 -3.34 8.33
C ALA A 16 -16.96 -4.83 8.48
N LEU A 17 -15.91 -5.30 7.79
CA LEU A 17 -15.45 -6.70 7.83
C LEU A 17 -14.37 -6.96 8.90
N ARG A 18 -14.00 -5.96 9.70
CA ARG A 18 -13.00 -6.13 10.76
C ARG A 18 -13.51 -7.10 11.83
N GLY A 19 -12.62 -7.96 12.31
CA GLY A 19 -12.98 -9.07 13.22
C GLY A 19 -13.58 -10.29 12.53
N GLN A 20 -13.67 -10.31 11.18
CA GLN A 20 -14.15 -11.47 10.41
C GLN A 20 -13.06 -11.92 9.42
N PRO A 21 -12.03 -12.69 9.86
CA PRO A 21 -10.84 -12.97 9.06
C PRO A 21 -11.13 -13.58 7.69
N PHE A 22 -12.10 -14.49 7.60
CA PHE A 22 -12.47 -15.13 6.34
C PHE A 22 -13.14 -14.15 5.37
N ALA A 23 -14.15 -13.40 5.83
CA ALA A 23 -14.86 -12.43 4.98
C ALA A 23 -13.92 -11.29 4.53
N ALA A 24 -13.04 -10.84 5.42
CA ALA A 24 -11.96 -9.90 5.14
C ALA A 24 -11.04 -10.39 4.01
N ALA A 25 -10.55 -11.63 4.13
CA ALA A 25 -9.68 -12.23 3.13
C ALA A 25 -10.36 -12.37 1.76
N CYS A 26 -11.61 -12.84 1.72
CA CYS A 26 -12.39 -12.93 0.49
C CYS A 26 -12.59 -11.57 -0.16
N PHE A 27 -12.94 -10.55 0.62
CA PHE A 27 -13.13 -9.19 0.11
C PHE A 27 -11.83 -8.61 -0.48
N VAL A 28 -10.70 -8.75 0.22
CA VAL A 28 -9.41 -8.27 -0.27
C VAL A 28 -8.98 -9.03 -1.54
N ALA A 29 -9.20 -10.35 -1.60
CA ALA A 29 -8.93 -11.14 -2.79
C ALA A 29 -9.77 -10.66 -3.99
N LEU A 30 -11.07 -10.35 -3.78
CA LEU A 30 -11.93 -9.76 -4.81
C LEU A 30 -11.45 -8.38 -5.26
N CYS A 31 -11.00 -7.53 -4.33
CA CYS A 31 -10.38 -6.24 -4.67
C CYS A 31 -9.13 -6.42 -5.54
N CYS A 32 -8.31 -7.45 -5.31
CA CYS A 32 -7.14 -7.73 -6.13
C CYS A 32 -7.51 -8.11 -7.58
N LEU A 33 -8.68 -8.71 -7.81
CA LEU A 33 -9.14 -9.01 -9.18
C LEU A 33 -9.37 -7.76 -10.04
N LEU A 34 -9.62 -6.59 -9.41
CA LEU A 34 -9.74 -5.31 -10.10
C LEU A 34 -8.42 -4.85 -10.75
N VAL A 35 -7.29 -5.44 -10.35
CA VAL A 35 -5.99 -5.15 -10.96
C VAL A 35 -5.95 -5.59 -12.43
N ALA A 36 -6.60 -6.70 -12.80
CA ALA A 36 -6.63 -7.15 -14.19
C ALA A 36 -7.23 -6.10 -15.14
N PRO A 37 -8.49 -5.64 -14.97
CA PRO A 37 -9.07 -4.62 -15.84
C PRO A 37 -8.38 -3.25 -15.72
N ALA A 38 -7.73 -2.95 -14.60
CA ALA A 38 -6.96 -1.72 -14.42
C ALA A 38 -5.68 -1.73 -15.26
N SER A 39 -4.94 -2.86 -15.25
CA SER A 39 -3.70 -3.02 -16.00
C SER A 39 -3.91 -3.13 -17.51
N MET A 40 -5.08 -3.60 -17.96
CA MET A 40 -5.45 -3.56 -19.38
C MET A 40 -5.72 -2.13 -19.88
N ARG A 41 -6.14 -1.21 -19.00
CA ARG A 41 -6.50 0.17 -19.33
C ARG A 41 -5.42 1.19 -18.93
N SER A 42 -4.28 0.71 -18.43
CA SER A 42 -3.22 1.52 -17.83
C SER A 42 -3.75 2.50 -16.76
N ASP A 43 -4.77 2.06 -16.01
CA ASP A 43 -5.39 2.82 -14.93
C ASP A 43 -4.69 2.53 -13.60
N GLY A 44 -3.59 3.24 -13.36
CA GLY A 44 -2.82 3.14 -12.12
C GLY A 44 -3.60 3.49 -10.85
N LEU A 45 -4.78 4.13 -10.96
CA LEU A 45 -5.54 4.58 -9.80
C LEU A 45 -6.35 3.46 -9.15
N MET A 46 -6.88 2.52 -9.95
CA MET A 46 -7.58 1.34 -9.43
C MET A 46 -6.63 0.36 -8.73
N ALA A 47 -5.32 0.44 -9.01
CA ALA A 47 -4.29 -0.35 -8.33
C ALA A 47 -4.10 0.01 -6.84
N ALA A 48 -4.67 1.12 -6.36
CA ALA A 48 -4.65 1.49 -4.94
C ALA A 48 -5.71 0.72 -4.12
N VAL A 49 -6.79 0.25 -4.74
CA VAL A 49 -7.94 -0.39 -4.07
C VAL A 49 -7.54 -1.62 -3.23
N PRO A 50 -6.72 -2.56 -3.74
CA PRO A 50 -6.29 -3.71 -2.93
C PRO A 50 -5.48 -3.30 -1.69
N SER A 51 -4.64 -2.28 -1.82
CA SER A 51 -3.81 -1.79 -0.70
C SER A 51 -4.67 -1.17 0.39
N ILE A 52 -5.68 -0.39 0.00
CA ILE A 52 -6.67 0.20 0.89
C ILE A 52 -7.43 -0.90 1.64
N ALA A 53 -7.96 -1.89 0.91
CA ALA A 53 -8.71 -3.00 1.48
C ALA A 53 -7.87 -3.81 2.49
N ALA A 54 -6.67 -4.23 2.08
CA ALA A 54 -5.77 -5.06 2.89
C ALA A 54 -5.36 -4.38 4.20
N VAL A 55 -5.08 -3.06 4.14
CA VAL A 55 -4.72 -2.29 5.34
C VAL A 55 -5.94 -2.07 6.22
N LEU A 56 -7.04 -1.53 5.70
CA LEU A 56 -8.17 -1.12 6.54
C LEU A 56 -8.88 -2.29 7.22
N VAL A 57 -8.82 -3.49 6.64
CA VAL A 57 -9.41 -4.68 7.28
C VAL A 57 -8.56 -5.23 8.43
N SER A 58 -7.27 -4.91 8.46
CA SER A 58 -6.30 -5.55 9.37
C SER A 58 -5.60 -4.57 10.32
N VAL A 59 -5.53 -3.29 10.00
CA VAL A 59 -4.86 -2.28 10.83
C VAL A 59 -5.60 -2.15 12.16
N PRO A 60 -4.92 -2.17 13.33
CA PRO A 60 -5.58 -1.99 14.63
C PRO A 60 -6.20 -0.61 14.82
N GLY A 61 -7.22 -0.51 15.67
CA GLY A 61 -7.89 0.76 16.03
C GLY A 61 -9.42 0.68 15.96
N ASP A 62 -10.13 1.69 16.44
CA ASP A 62 -11.60 1.76 16.36
C ASP A 62 -12.01 2.67 15.22
N PHE A 63 -12.33 2.07 14.06
CA PHE A 63 -12.75 2.80 12.87
C PHE A 63 -14.25 2.67 12.66
N ARG A 64 -14.92 3.80 12.44
CA ARG A 64 -16.32 3.86 12.03
C ARG A 64 -16.40 3.97 10.51
N PRO A 65 -17.17 3.11 9.80
CA PRO A 65 -17.27 3.13 8.34
C PRO A 65 -17.62 4.51 7.76
N GLU A 66 -18.56 5.23 8.39
CA GLU A 66 -19.02 6.55 7.99
C GLU A 66 -17.91 7.61 8.08
N ILE A 67 -17.06 7.56 9.10
CA ILE A 67 -15.94 8.50 9.29
C ILE A 67 -14.85 8.23 8.25
N ILE A 68 -14.50 6.96 8.04
CA ILE A 68 -13.50 6.56 7.04
C ILE A 68 -13.95 6.94 5.63
N THR A 69 -15.22 6.72 5.30
CA THR A 69 -15.82 7.15 4.03
C THR A 69 -15.64 8.66 3.83
N GLY A 70 -15.97 9.47 4.85
CA GLY A 70 -15.80 10.92 4.81
C GLY A 70 -14.34 11.35 4.55
N TRP A 71 -13.39 10.78 5.28
CA TRP A 71 -11.96 11.09 5.10
C TRP A 71 -11.43 10.67 3.73
N MET A 72 -11.88 9.53 3.20
CA MET A 72 -11.45 9.06 1.88
C MET A 72 -12.01 9.92 0.75
N LEU A 73 -13.26 10.35 0.85
CA LEU A 73 -13.86 11.28 -0.10
C LEU A 73 -13.14 12.63 -0.07
N LEU A 74 -12.87 13.16 1.13
CA LEU A 74 -12.13 14.41 1.30
C LEU A 74 -10.71 14.30 0.75
N GLY A 75 -9.97 13.26 1.13
CA GLY A 75 -8.60 13.03 0.63
C GLY A 75 -8.56 12.87 -0.88
N SER A 76 -9.52 12.15 -1.46
CA SER A 76 -9.62 12.01 -2.92
C SER A 76 -9.95 13.33 -3.61
N ALA A 77 -10.80 14.17 -3.02
CA ALA A 77 -11.10 15.50 -3.55
C ALA A 77 -9.87 16.41 -3.54
N VAL A 78 -9.09 16.39 -2.45
CA VAL A 78 -7.81 17.12 -2.35
C VAL A 78 -6.82 16.64 -3.39
N MET A 79 -6.67 15.32 -3.58
CA MET A 79 -5.77 14.76 -4.60
C MET A 79 -6.16 15.17 -6.01
N VAL A 80 -7.46 15.16 -6.35
CA VAL A 80 -7.96 15.63 -7.65
C VAL A 80 -7.70 17.13 -7.83
N LEU A 81 -7.92 17.93 -6.79
CA LEU A 81 -7.65 19.37 -6.85
C LEU A 81 -6.16 19.65 -7.09
N ILE A 82 -5.26 18.96 -6.39
CA ILE A 82 -3.81 19.10 -6.59
C ILE A 82 -3.40 18.64 -7.99
N GLY A 83 -3.89 17.47 -8.43
CA GLY A 83 -3.58 16.92 -9.76
C GLY A 83 -4.13 17.74 -10.93
N THR A 84 -5.16 18.57 -10.73
CA THR A 84 -5.61 19.54 -11.76
C THR A 84 -4.73 20.79 -11.83
N ARG A 85 -3.90 21.06 -10.81
CA ARG A 85 -3.00 22.22 -10.75
C ARG A 85 -1.57 21.89 -11.15
N ILE A 86 -1.14 20.66 -10.88
CA ILE A 86 0.17 20.12 -11.27
C ILE A 86 -0.10 19.32 -12.54
N GLY A 87 0.33 19.83 -13.70
CA GLY A 87 0.08 19.18 -15.00
C GLY A 87 0.37 17.67 -14.94
N SER A 88 -0.45 16.87 -15.63
CA SER A 88 -0.32 15.42 -15.64
C SER A 88 1.13 15.04 -15.99
N PRO A 89 1.84 14.22 -15.19
CA PRO A 89 3.11 13.68 -15.62
C PRO A 89 2.91 13.00 -16.97
N GLU A 90 3.87 13.17 -17.90
CA GLU A 90 3.87 12.45 -19.18
C GLU A 90 3.67 10.97 -18.87
N ARG A 91 2.48 10.45 -19.18
CA ARG A 91 2.21 9.03 -19.09
C ARG A 91 3.07 8.41 -20.17
N SER A 92 4.09 7.67 -19.78
CA SER A 92 4.67 6.67 -20.66
C SER A 92 3.53 5.83 -21.20
N GLU A 93 3.37 5.82 -22.53
CA GLU A 93 2.49 4.88 -23.24
C GLU A 93 3.02 3.46 -22.98
N GLU A 94 2.80 2.95 -21.77
CA GLU A 94 2.91 1.53 -21.50
C GLU A 94 1.63 0.91 -22.09
N ASP A 95 1.82 0.19 -23.20
CA ASP A 95 0.80 -0.66 -23.79
C ASP A 95 0.16 -1.52 -22.69
N GLY A 96 -1.17 -1.56 -22.67
CA GLY A 96 -1.92 -2.32 -21.68
C GLY A 96 -1.52 -3.80 -21.66
N VAL A 97 -1.56 -4.43 -20.49
CA VAL A 97 -1.19 -5.84 -20.36
C VAL A 97 -2.19 -6.75 -21.09
N GLU A 98 -1.68 -7.78 -21.76
CA GLU A 98 -2.49 -8.81 -22.41
C GLU A 98 -3.53 -9.42 -21.42
N PRO A 99 -4.80 -9.60 -21.83
CA PRO A 99 -5.86 -10.00 -20.91
C PRO A 99 -5.58 -11.28 -20.11
N ALA A 100 -5.01 -12.30 -20.75
CA ALA A 100 -4.68 -13.57 -20.10
C ALA A 100 -3.63 -13.40 -19.00
N ARG A 101 -2.57 -12.64 -19.28
CA ARG A 101 -1.51 -12.33 -18.30
C ARG A 101 -2.04 -11.50 -17.14
N ALA A 102 -2.84 -10.47 -17.43
CA ALA A 102 -3.44 -9.61 -16.42
C ALA A 102 -4.35 -10.37 -15.45
N TRP A 103 -5.21 -11.26 -15.95
CA TRP A 103 -6.06 -12.12 -15.09
C TRP A 103 -5.25 -13.14 -14.29
N ARG A 104 -4.26 -13.81 -14.90
CA ARG A 104 -3.37 -14.74 -14.19
C ARG A 104 -2.67 -14.06 -13.02
N HIS A 105 -2.13 -12.87 -13.26
CA HIS A 105 -1.50 -12.04 -12.23
C HIS A 105 -2.49 -11.66 -11.13
N ALA A 106 -3.67 -11.14 -11.48
CA ALA A 106 -4.65 -10.67 -10.51
C ALA A 106 -5.20 -11.82 -9.64
N ILE A 107 -5.36 -13.02 -10.18
CA ILE A 107 -5.75 -14.22 -9.43
C ILE A 107 -4.65 -14.63 -8.45
N ALA A 108 -3.39 -14.69 -8.90
CA ALA A 108 -2.26 -15.03 -8.04
C ALA A 108 -2.08 -14.00 -6.91
N MET A 109 -2.23 -12.71 -7.23
CA MET A 109 -2.24 -11.62 -6.27
C MET A 109 -3.38 -11.75 -5.27
N GLY A 110 -4.60 -12.01 -5.74
CA GLY A 110 -5.77 -12.22 -4.87
C GLY A 110 -5.60 -13.39 -3.92
N ALA A 111 -5.05 -14.51 -4.40
CA ALA A 111 -4.74 -15.66 -3.56
C ALA A 111 -3.68 -15.33 -2.51
N ALA A 112 -2.57 -14.72 -2.90
CA ALA A 112 -1.46 -14.40 -2.00
C ALA A 112 -1.85 -13.37 -0.94
N VAL A 113 -2.48 -12.26 -1.35
CA VAL A 113 -2.90 -11.19 -0.45
C VAL A 113 -4.05 -11.66 0.44
N GLY A 114 -5.03 -12.36 -0.12
CA GLY A 114 -6.16 -12.93 0.65
C GLY A 114 -5.68 -13.92 1.71
N LEU A 115 -4.79 -14.86 1.35
CA LEU A 115 -4.20 -15.81 2.32
C LEU A 115 -3.41 -15.09 3.41
N THR A 116 -2.64 -14.06 3.04
CA THR A 116 -1.90 -13.25 4.01
C THR A 116 -2.85 -12.55 4.99
N VAL A 117 -3.92 -11.90 4.49
CA VAL A 117 -4.92 -11.25 5.34
C VAL A 117 -5.63 -12.26 6.24
N TYR A 118 -5.98 -13.43 5.71
CA TYR A 118 -6.60 -14.50 6.50
C TYR A 118 -5.69 -14.95 7.65
N ALA A 119 -4.41 -15.22 7.35
CA ALA A 119 -3.43 -15.63 8.35
C ALA A 119 -3.18 -14.56 9.40
N VAL A 120 -3.05 -13.29 9.00
CA VAL A 120 -2.89 -12.15 9.91
C VAL A 120 -4.08 -12.01 10.85
N GLY A 121 -5.30 -12.11 10.33
CA GLY A 121 -6.52 -12.02 11.13
C GLY A 121 -6.78 -13.26 12.01
N LEU A 122 -6.34 -14.44 11.60
CA LEU A 122 -6.49 -15.68 12.39
C LEU A 122 -5.50 -15.73 13.56
N LEU A 123 -4.30 -15.22 13.36
CA LEU A 123 -3.21 -15.24 14.35
C LEU A 123 -3.16 -13.97 15.21
N ASP A 124 -4.06 -13.00 14.97
CA ASP A 124 -3.99 -11.66 15.53
C ASP A 124 -2.58 -11.04 15.43
N TRP A 125 -1.88 -11.31 14.32
CA TRP A 125 -0.46 -11.01 14.19
C TRP A 125 -0.22 -9.49 14.14
N PRO A 126 0.39 -8.89 15.19
CA PRO A 126 0.63 -7.45 15.20
C PRO A 126 1.42 -7.01 13.97
N HIS A 127 0.94 -5.97 13.30
CA HIS A 127 1.55 -5.39 12.10
C HIS A 127 1.75 -6.33 10.90
N GLY A 128 1.26 -7.58 10.94
CA GLY A 128 1.40 -8.55 9.84
C GLY A 128 0.75 -8.09 8.52
N TYR A 129 -0.21 -7.17 8.60
CA TYR A 129 -0.81 -6.49 7.45
C TYR A 129 0.19 -5.73 6.57
N TRP A 130 1.40 -5.44 7.06
CA TRP A 130 2.48 -4.88 6.25
C TRP A 130 3.00 -5.83 5.17
N ILE A 131 2.91 -7.15 5.37
CA ILE A 131 3.18 -8.14 4.33
C ILE A 131 2.17 -7.96 3.20
N ALA A 132 0.87 -7.95 3.54
CA ALA A 132 -0.22 -7.77 2.57
C ALA A 132 -0.10 -6.45 1.82
N LEU A 133 0.16 -5.34 2.52
CA LEU A 133 0.43 -4.04 1.90
C LEU A 133 1.64 -4.06 0.96
N THR A 134 2.68 -4.81 1.30
CA THR A 134 3.86 -4.90 0.44
C THR A 134 3.55 -5.70 -0.81
N LEU A 135 2.85 -6.83 -0.70
CA LEU A 135 2.38 -7.61 -1.84
C LEU A 135 1.55 -6.75 -2.79
N THR A 136 0.58 -5.99 -2.30
CA THR A 136 -0.30 -5.18 -3.15
C THR A 136 0.44 -4.06 -3.89
N VAL A 137 1.52 -3.54 -3.30
CA VAL A 137 2.29 -2.44 -3.87
C VAL A 137 3.39 -2.92 -4.82
N VAL A 138 3.93 -4.11 -4.59
CA VAL A 138 5.12 -4.61 -5.29
C VAL A 138 4.77 -5.55 -6.44
N LEU A 139 3.74 -6.38 -6.28
CA LEU A 139 3.26 -7.21 -7.39
C LEU A 139 2.77 -6.29 -8.52
N ARG A 140 3.40 -6.44 -9.67
CA ARG A 140 3.08 -5.74 -10.91
C ARG A 140 2.94 -6.76 -12.04
N PRO A 141 1.96 -6.58 -12.93
CA PRO A 141 1.69 -7.54 -14.02
C PRO A 141 2.63 -7.40 -15.22
N PHE A 142 3.60 -6.49 -15.15
CA PHE A 142 4.60 -6.25 -16.18
C PHE A 142 5.88 -7.03 -15.89
N ASP A 143 6.49 -7.57 -16.94
CA ASP A 143 7.72 -8.35 -16.86
C ASP A 143 8.84 -7.51 -16.20
N ASP A 144 9.61 -8.14 -15.31
CA ASP A 144 10.72 -7.58 -14.49
C ASP A 144 10.40 -6.41 -13.52
N GLN A 145 9.23 -5.77 -13.63
CA GLN A 145 8.87 -4.65 -12.75
C GLN A 145 8.67 -5.08 -11.30
N THR A 146 8.19 -6.31 -11.04
CA THR A 146 7.97 -6.78 -9.65
C THR A 146 9.29 -6.85 -8.87
N LEU A 147 10.36 -7.41 -9.45
CA LEU A 147 11.65 -7.53 -8.77
C LEU A 147 12.30 -6.16 -8.53
N GLN A 148 12.25 -5.28 -9.54
CA GLN A 148 12.72 -3.91 -9.39
C GLN A 148 11.94 -3.18 -8.29
N ARG A 149 10.61 -3.32 -8.27
CA ARG A 149 9.74 -2.70 -7.26
C ARG A 149 9.98 -3.28 -5.86
N SER A 150 10.25 -4.59 -5.74
CA SER A 150 10.65 -5.24 -4.50
C SER A 150 11.89 -4.56 -3.92
N TRP A 151 12.94 -4.41 -4.74
CA TRP A 151 14.18 -3.77 -4.30
C TRP A 151 13.98 -2.30 -3.90
N GLN A 152 13.28 -1.53 -4.73
CA GLN A 152 12.95 -0.14 -4.41
C GLN A 152 12.18 -0.02 -3.09
N ARG A 153 11.23 -0.94 -2.83
CA ARG A 153 10.42 -0.97 -1.62
C ARG A 153 11.26 -1.30 -0.38
N VAL A 154 12.13 -2.30 -0.47
CA VAL A 154 13.03 -2.69 0.63
C VAL A 154 14.01 -1.55 0.94
N LEU A 155 14.73 -1.04 -0.06
CA LEU A 155 15.71 0.03 0.13
C LEU A 155 15.05 1.31 0.66
N GLY A 156 13.91 1.70 0.09
CA GLY A 156 13.16 2.86 0.57
C GLY A 156 12.68 2.70 2.00
N THR A 157 12.26 1.50 2.40
CA THR A 157 11.82 1.23 3.77
C THR A 157 12.99 1.25 4.74
N ILE A 158 14.15 0.70 4.37
CA ILE A 158 15.36 0.76 5.19
C ILE A 158 15.78 2.23 5.40
N GLY A 159 15.84 3.02 4.31
CA GLY A 159 16.16 4.44 4.40
C GLY A 159 15.17 5.22 5.27
N GLY A 160 13.87 4.93 5.12
CA GLY A 160 12.83 5.55 5.93
C GLY A 160 12.84 5.09 7.40
N VAL A 161 13.21 3.85 7.69
CA VAL A 161 13.42 3.35 9.05
C VAL A 161 14.58 4.08 9.72
N VAL A 162 15.72 4.20 9.04
CA VAL A 162 16.88 4.96 9.55
C VAL A 162 16.48 6.40 9.84
N LEU A 163 15.78 7.05 8.89
CA LEU A 163 15.26 8.40 9.09
C LEU A 163 14.32 8.48 10.30
N ALA A 164 13.39 7.53 10.46
CA ALA A 164 12.46 7.50 11.59
C ALA A 164 13.19 7.41 12.93
N VAL A 165 14.19 6.53 13.05
CA VAL A 165 14.96 6.35 14.27
C VAL A 165 15.78 7.61 14.60
N VAL A 166 16.40 8.24 13.60
CA VAL A 166 17.13 9.50 13.78
C VAL A 166 16.20 10.62 14.24
N LEU A 167 15.05 10.78 13.59
CA LEU A 167 14.06 11.79 13.97
C LEU A 167 13.54 11.55 15.39
N ALA A 168 13.25 10.30 15.76
CA ALA A 168 12.81 9.95 17.11
C ALA A 168 13.88 10.21 18.18
N ALA A 169 15.16 10.05 17.85
CA ALA A 169 16.27 10.26 18.78
C ALA A 169 16.59 11.74 18.99
N VAL A 170 16.43 12.57 17.96
CA VAL A 170 16.87 13.98 17.96
C VAL A 170 15.73 14.95 18.28
N LEU A 171 14.50 14.65 17.87
CA LEU A 171 13.39 15.58 18.02
C LEU A 171 12.73 15.47 19.40
N PRO A 172 12.38 16.60 20.03
CA PRO A 172 11.50 16.59 21.18
C PRO A 172 10.07 16.18 20.74
N LEU A 173 9.29 15.62 21.67
CA LEU A 173 7.95 15.08 21.39
C LEU A 173 7.02 16.09 20.68
N TRP A 174 7.08 17.37 21.06
CA TRP A 174 6.25 18.42 20.45
C TRP A 174 6.57 18.67 18.97
N ALA A 175 7.80 18.34 18.52
CA ALA A 175 8.24 18.53 17.13
C ALA A 175 7.94 17.31 16.23
N VAL A 176 7.61 16.14 16.81
CA VAL A 176 7.36 14.90 16.07
C VAL A 176 6.20 15.06 15.09
N GLY A 177 5.11 15.71 15.50
CA GLY A 177 3.96 15.94 14.62
C GLY A 177 4.30 16.76 13.38
N ALA A 178 5.14 17.80 13.53
CA ALA A 178 5.61 18.61 12.40
C ALA A 178 6.51 17.81 11.45
N ALA A 179 7.40 16.97 12.01
CA ALA A 179 8.25 16.09 11.21
C ALA A 179 7.43 15.06 10.41
N VAL A 180 6.40 14.46 11.04
CA VAL A 180 5.46 13.56 10.36
C VAL A 180 4.72 14.28 9.24
N ALA A 181 4.21 15.50 9.49
CA ALA A 181 3.54 16.30 8.46
C ALA A 181 4.48 16.61 7.27
N ALA A 182 5.72 17.01 7.54
CA ALA A 182 6.73 17.24 6.51
C ALA A 182 7.02 15.97 5.69
N CYS A 183 7.17 14.82 6.36
CA CYS A 183 7.37 13.53 5.72
C CYS A 183 6.18 13.14 4.82
N LEU A 184 4.93 13.37 5.26
CA LEU A 184 3.75 13.11 4.45
C LEU A 184 3.66 14.03 3.22
N VAL A 185 4.00 15.31 3.37
CA VAL A 185 4.06 16.26 2.24
C VAL A 185 5.11 15.84 1.22
N LEU A 186 6.31 15.44 1.67
CA LEU A 186 7.37 14.95 0.79
C LEU A 186 6.97 13.63 0.12
N ALA A 187 6.37 12.69 0.86
CA ALA A 187 5.85 11.46 0.28
C ALA A 187 4.81 11.75 -0.81
N LEU A 188 3.91 12.69 -0.58
CA LEU A 188 2.93 13.14 -1.58
C LEU A 188 3.61 13.79 -2.81
N ALA A 189 4.60 14.65 -2.60
CA ALA A 189 5.34 15.27 -3.69
C ALA A 189 6.03 14.20 -4.56
N TYR A 190 6.68 13.21 -3.95
CA TYR A 190 7.33 12.13 -4.69
C TYR A 190 6.36 11.14 -5.36
N ILE A 191 5.11 11.02 -4.87
CA ILE A 191 4.04 10.35 -5.63
C ILE A 191 3.78 11.08 -6.94
N MET A 192 3.66 12.42 -6.90
CA MET A 192 3.39 13.23 -8.09
C MET A 192 4.55 13.23 -9.08
N LEU A 193 5.79 13.11 -8.58
CA LEU A 193 7.01 12.99 -9.39
C LEU A 193 7.28 11.56 -9.90
N ALA A 194 6.42 10.59 -9.56
CA ALA A 194 6.61 9.17 -9.87
C ALA A 194 7.93 8.56 -9.32
N ASP A 195 8.53 9.18 -8.29
CA ASP A 195 9.77 8.71 -7.67
C ASP A 195 9.45 7.82 -6.47
N TYR A 196 9.18 6.55 -6.76
CA TYR A 196 8.74 5.59 -5.76
C TYR A 196 9.73 5.34 -4.61
N PRO A 197 11.05 5.16 -4.84
CA PRO A 197 11.99 4.99 -3.73
C PRO A 197 11.93 6.14 -2.73
N LYS A 198 11.97 7.40 -3.21
CA LYS A 198 11.90 8.57 -2.33
C LYS A 198 10.53 8.69 -1.65
N GLN A 199 9.45 8.38 -2.35
CA GLN A 199 8.12 8.27 -1.74
C GLN A 199 8.15 7.33 -0.53
N VAL A 200 8.73 6.14 -0.66
CA VAL A 200 8.76 5.14 0.43
C VAL A 200 9.64 5.60 1.60
N VAL A 201 10.78 6.26 1.33
CA VAL A 201 11.66 6.83 2.36
C VAL A 201 10.91 7.81 3.24
N PHE A 202 10.08 8.69 2.66
CA PHE A 202 9.34 9.69 3.44
C PHE A 202 8.01 9.16 4.00
N LEU A 203 7.42 8.12 3.40
CA LEU A 203 6.20 7.52 3.93
C LEU A 203 6.45 6.70 5.21
N THR A 204 7.59 6.02 5.29
CA THR A 204 7.89 5.07 6.38
C THR A 204 8.02 5.74 7.76
N PRO A 205 8.73 6.88 7.93
CA PRO A 205 8.78 7.59 9.20
C PRO A 205 7.41 7.97 9.73
N SER A 206 6.48 8.37 8.87
CA SER A 206 5.13 8.74 9.28
C SER A 206 4.40 7.58 9.96
N VAL A 207 4.60 6.34 9.49
CA VAL A 207 4.03 5.14 10.12
C VAL A 207 4.74 4.80 11.43
N VAL A 208 6.07 4.84 11.44
CA VAL A 208 6.87 4.43 12.61
C VAL A 208 6.71 5.42 13.78
N LEU A 209 6.74 6.72 13.50
CA LEU A 209 6.65 7.77 14.50
C LEU A 209 5.24 7.92 15.10
N LEU A 210 4.19 7.62 14.32
CA LEU A 210 2.81 7.63 14.81
C LEU A 210 2.41 6.33 15.51
N GLY A 211 3.04 5.21 15.14
CA GLY A 211 2.53 3.87 15.46
C GLY A 211 2.92 3.30 16.81
N SER A 212 3.87 3.88 17.56
CA SER A 212 4.24 3.29 18.86
C SER A 212 4.97 4.23 19.81
N ALA A 213 4.93 3.86 21.09
CA ALA A 213 5.80 4.40 22.13
C ALA A 213 7.27 3.90 22.03
N SER A 214 7.56 2.89 21.19
CA SER A 214 8.91 2.34 20.95
C SER A 214 9.24 2.34 19.46
N PRO A 215 9.66 3.50 18.91
CA PRO A 215 9.90 3.64 17.47
C PRO A 215 10.92 2.64 16.90
N GLY A 216 11.93 2.23 17.68
CA GLY A 216 12.96 1.29 17.23
C GLY A 216 12.46 -0.15 17.00
N ALA A 217 11.59 -0.65 17.89
CA ALA A 217 11.00 -1.98 17.72
C ALA A 217 10.06 -2.01 16.51
N LEU A 218 9.20 -1.00 16.39
CA LEU A 218 8.26 -0.87 15.28
C LEU A 218 8.98 -0.68 13.94
N ALA A 219 10.08 0.08 13.92
CA ALA A 219 10.96 0.21 12.77
C ALA A 219 11.54 -1.14 12.32
N THR A 220 11.98 -1.97 13.27
CA THR A 220 12.54 -3.28 12.99
C THR A 220 11.49 -4.22 12.39
N GLU A 221 10.31 -4.30 13.03
CA GLU A 221 9.18 -5.05 12.48
C GLU A 221 8.82 -4.57 11.07
N ARG A 222 8.84 -3.25 10.84
CA ARG A 222 8.50 -2.66 9.54
C ARG A 222 9.46 -3.10 8.45
N ALA A 223 10.75 -3.12 8.75
CA ALA A 223 11.77 -3.62 7.84
C ALA A 223 11.56 -5.13 7.56
N LEU A 224 11.38 -5.95 8.60
CA LEU A 224 11.21 -7.40 8.47
C LEU A 224 10.00 -7.78 7.63
N PHE A 225 8.83 -7.19 7.92
CA PHE A 225 7.61 -7.49 7.16
C PHE A 225 7.67 -6.99 5.72
N THR A 226 8.40 -5.90 5.46
CA THR A 226 8.62 -5.43 4.10
C THR A 226 9.53 -6.38 3.32
N VAL A 227 10.60 -6.87 3.94
CA VAL A 227 11.47 -7.90 3.32
C VAL A 227 10.68 -9.18 3.05
N ALA A 228 9.90 -9.66 4.02
CA ALA A 228 9.07 -10.86 3.86
C ALA A 228 8.06 -10.72 2.71
N GLY A 229 7.33 -9.59 2.65
CA GLY A 229 6.40 -9.32 1.56
C GLY A 229 7.08 -9.18 0.19
N ALA A 230 8.26 -8.54 0.13
CA ALA A 230 9.02 -8.39 -1.11
C ALA A 230 9.60 -9.72 -1.60
N ALA A 231 10.06 -10.59 -0.69
CA ALA A 231 10.53 -11.94 -1.00
C ALA A 231 9.39 -12.81 -1.53
N LEU A 232 8.22 -12.78 -0.88
CA LEU A 232 7.03 -13.50 -1.34
C LEU A 232 6.55 -13.00 -2.71
N ALA A 233 6.54 -11.67 -2.93
CA ALA A 233 6.22 -11.10 -4.23
C ALA A 233 7.20 -11.56 -5.33
N GLY A 234 8.50 -11.59 -5.02
CA GLY A 234 9.53 -12.10 -5.93
C GLY A 234 9.32 -13.57 -6.28
N ALA A 235 9.02 -14.42 -5.28
CA ALA A 235 8.72 -15.83 -5.50
C ALA A 235 7.49 -16.04 -6.40
N ILE A 236 6.43 -15.25 -6.19
CA ILE A 236 5.22 -15.27 -7.03
C ILE A 236 5.54 -14.81 -8.46
N ALA A 237 6.30 -13.72 -8.62
CA ALA A 237 6.68 -13.23 -9.94
C ALA A 237 7.49 -14.25 -10.72
N VAL A 238 8.47 -14.89 -10.06
CA VAL A 238 9.24 -15.99 -10.65
C VAL A 238 8.29 -17.11 -11.05
N ALA A 239 7.43 -17.61 -10.14
CA ALA A 239 6.48 -18.68 -10.44
C ALA A 239 5.56 -18.35 -11.63
N LEU A 240 5.11 -17.11 -11.76
CA LEU A 240 4.28 -16.64 -12.87
C LEU A 240 5.04 -16.51 -14.20
N ALA A 241 6.36 -16.36 -14.19
CA ALA A 241 7.20 -16.30 -15.39
C ALA A 241 7.49 -17.69 -15.99
N TRP A 242 7.40 -18.75 -15.18
CA TRP A 242 7.61 -20.14 -15.62
C TRP A 242 6.40 -20.78 -16.34
N TYR A 243 5.28 -20.06 -16.46
CA TYR A 243 4.03 -20.48 -17.12
C TYR A 243 3.56 -19.43 -18.12
#